data_AF-A0A833LHW6-F1
#
_entry.id   AF-A0A833LHW6-F1
#
_cell.length_a   1.000
_cell.length_b   1.000
_cell.length_c   1.000
_cell.angle_alpha   90.00
_cell.angle_beta   90.00
_cell.angle_gamma   90.00
#
_symmetry.space_group_name_H-M   'P 1'
#
loop_
_entity.id
_entity.type
_entity.pdbx_description
1 polymer ?
#
loop_
_entity_poly.entity_id
_entity_poly.type
_entity_poly.pdbx_seq_one_letter_code
_entity_poly.pdbx_strand_id
1 'polypeptide(L)'
;PVAVKCRLGVDEQDAEPALDALADAVVAAGADAIWVHARKAWLAGLSPKENREVPPLDYDRVARLKRRLPRVFIGINGGIGTLDEAARRLEDVDGVMLGRAAYHTPAILAGLDRRFHGSTEPPPDPAAVVEEMIAYARVMLARGARLHHITRHMLGLFHGHAGARRWRRILSTGAAPTDAGVEVLAAALAAVVGASPLDGGARGFDAADSGRDRGLLVAAS
;
A
#
# COMPACT_ATOMS: atom_id res chain seq x y z
N PRO A 1 17.08 4.29 -13.08
CA PRO A 1 16.45 2.98 -13.28
C PRO A 1 15.08 3.16 -13.93
N VAL A 2 14.75 2.35 -14.94
CA VAL A 2 13.46 2.33 -15.65
C VAL A 2 12.75 1.02 -15.31
N ALA A 3 11.53 1.11 -14.79
CA ALA A 3 10.73 -0.06 -14.42
C ALA A 3 9.40 -0.10 -15.17
N VAL A 4 8.88 -1.30 -15.42
CA VAL A 4 7.58 -1.52 -16.05
C VAL A 4 6.61 -2.11 -15.03
N LYS A 5 5.38 -1.58 -14.95
CA LYS A 5 4.30 -2.19 -14.18
C LYS A 5 3.20 -2.68 -15.11
N CYS A 6 2.88 -3.97 -15.05
CA CYS A 6 1.92 -4.60 -15.95
C CYS A 6 0.88 -5.46 -15.23
N ARG A 7 0.02 -6.09 -16.02
CA ARG A 7 -0.94 -7.14 -15.66
C ARG A 7 -0.48 -8.47 -16.27
N LEU A 8 -1.11 -9.57 -15.91
CA LEU A 8 -0.81 -10.90 -16.48
C LEU A 8 -1.11 -11.02 -17.99
N GLY A 9 -1.99 -10.16 -18.49
CA GLY A 9 -2.49 -10.16 -19.87
C GLY A 9 -3.80 -9.38 -19.93
N VAL A 10 -4.33 -9.21 -21.13
CA VAL A 10 -5.62 -8.55 -21.36
C VAL A 10 -6.69 -9.51 -21.89
N ASP A 11 -7.94 -9.26 -21.52
CA ASP A 11 -9.15 -9.92 -22.02
C ASP A 11 -9.03 -11.46 -22.05
N GLU A 12 -9.05 -12.09 -23.22
CA GLU A 12 -8.99 -13.55 -23.42
C GLU A 12 -7.57 -14.09 -23.65
N GLN A 13 -6.53 -13.25 -23.62
CA GLN A 13 -5.15 -13.71 -23.86
C GLN A 13 -4.74 -14.82 -22.90
N ASP A 14 -4.00 -15.82 -23.39
CA ASP A 14 -3.30 -16.73 -22.50
C ASP A 14 -2.21 -15.96 -21.73
N ALA A 15 -2.34 -15.94 -20.41
CA ALA A 15 -1.46 -15.19 -19.52
C ALA A 15 -0.02 -15.73 -19.50
N GLU A 16 0.20 -17.00 -19.88
CA GLU A 16 1.56 -17.55 -19.93
C GLU A 16 2.39 -16.87 -21.06
N PRO A 17 2.08 -17.06 -22.35
CA PRO A 17 2.86 -16.46 -23.43
C PRO A 17 2.73 -14.93 -23.46
N ALA A 18 1.59 -14.34 -23.07
CA ALA A 18 1.41 -12.89 -23.11
C ALA A 18 2.35 -12.15 -22.14
N LEU A 19 2.43 -12.62 -20.90
CA LEU A 19 3.34 -12.02 -19.91
C LEU A 19 4.81 -12.25 -20.29
N ASP A 20 5.14 -13.41 -20.85
CA ASP A 20 6.51 -13.69 -21.27
C ASP A 20 6.96 -12.80 -22.43
N ALA A 21 6.12 -12.65 -23.46
CA ALA A 21 6.40 -11.78 -24.59
C ALA A 21 6.58 -10.32 -24.16
N LEU A 22 5.72 -9.83 -23.26
CA LEU A 22 5.87 -8.48 -22.69
C LEU A 22 7.19 -8.34 -21.93
N ALA A 23 7.49 -9.29 -21.04
CA ALA A 23 8.70 -9.24 -20.23
C ALA A 23 9.96 -9.25 -21.10
N ASP A 24 10.01 -10.10 -22.11
CA ASP A 24 11.16 -10.20 -23.02
C ASP A 24 11.34 -8.90 -23.82
N ALA A 25 10.25 -8.31 -24.32
CA ALA A 25 10.29 -7.05 -25.05
C ALA A 25 10.81 -5.89 -24.19
N VAL A 26 10.32 -5.75 -22.95
CA VAL A 26 10.74 -4.63 -22.09
C VAL A 26 12.15 -4.82 -21.52
N VAL A 27 12.58 -6.06 -21.26
CA VAL A 27 13.95 -6.37 -20.86
C VAL A 27 14.91 -6.10 -22.02
N ALA A 28 14.57 -6.50 -23.24
CA ALA A 28 15.36 -6.18 -24.44
C ALA A 28 15.45 -4.68 -24.70
N ALA A 29 14.42 -3.92 -24.32
CA ALA A 29 14.41 -2.45 -24.37
C ALA A 29 15.18 -1.79 -23.20
N GLY A 30 15.71 -2.56 -22.25
CA GLY A 30 16.54 -2.07 -21.14
C GLY A 30 15.80 -1.76 -19.84
N ALA A 31 14.63 -2.35 -19.58
CA ALA A 31 13.97 -2.21 -18.28
C ALA A 31 14.77 -2.93 -17.16
N ASP A 32 14.98 -2.23 -16.05
CA ASP A 32 15.70 -2.74 -14.87
C ASP A 32 14.81 -3.65 -13.98
N ALA A 33 13.49 -3.45 -14.02
CA ALA A 33 12.55 -4.12 -13.13
C ALA A 33 11.15 -4.27 -13.76
N ILE A 34 10.46 -5.35 -13.42
CA ILE A 34 9.07 -5.61 -13.81
C ILE A 34 8.21 -5.83 -12.55
N TRP A 35 7.18 -5.02 -12.39
CA TRP A 35 6.16 -5.15 -11.36
C TRP A 35 4.88 -5.72 -11.95
N VAL A 36 4.50 -6.94 -11.56
CA VAL A 36 3.34 -7.63 -12.12
C VAL A 36 2.17 -7.57 -11.15
N HIS A 37 1.07 -6.92 -11.56
CA HIS A 37 -0.21 -7.16 -10.90
C HIS A 37 -0.70 -8.55 -11.29
N ALA A 38 -0.83 -9.45 -10.32
CA ALA A 38 -1.17 -10.86 -10.48
C ALA A 38 -2.63 -11.12 -10.90
N ARG A 39 -3.23 -10.22 -11.67
CA ARG A 39 -4.55 -10.39 -12.32
C ARG A 39 -4.43 -10.00 -13.78
N LYS A 40 -5.25 -10.60 -14.63
CA LYS A 40 -5.51 -10.05 -15.97
C LYS A 40 -6.26 -8.71 -15.87
N ALA A 41 -6.20 -7.93 -16.93
CA ALA A 41 -7.08 -6.78 -17.12
C ALA A 41 -8.13 -7.14 -18.18
N TRP A 42 -9.37 -6.74 -17.96
CA TRP A 42 -10.45 -6.81 -18.93
C TRP A 42 -10.73 -5.40 -19.39
N LEU A 43 -10.38 -5.10 -20.64
CA LEU A 43 -10.61 -3.81 -21.26
C LEU A 43 -12.05 -3.67 -21.74
N ALA A 44 -12.72 -4.79 -22.01
CA ALA A 44 -14.15 -4.86 -22.29
C ALA A 44 -14.94 -5.45 -21.11
N GLY A 45 -16.13 -4.91 -20.86
CA GLY A 45 -17.13 -5.53 -19.98
C GLY A 45 -16.96 -5.33 -18.48
N LEU A 46 -15.79 -4.89 -17.98
CA LEU A 46 -15.57 -4.63 -16.55
C LEU A 46 -15.13 -3.18 -16.28
N SER A 47 -15.71 -2.56 -15.24
CA SER A 47 -15.25 -1.27 -14.71
C SER A 47 -13.83 -1.37 -14.11
N PRO A 48 -13.14 -0.24 -13.87
CA PRO A 48 -11.84 -0.24 -13.19
C PRO A 48 -11.88 -0.85 -11.78
N LYS A 49 -13.02 -0.76 -11.09
CA LYS A 49 -13.21 -1.40 -9.78
C LYS A 49 -13.30 -2.92 -9.93
N GLU A 50 -14.17 -3.40 -10.81
CA GLU A 50 -14.35 -4.83 -11.06
C GLU A 50 -13.05 -5.48 -11.57
N ASN A 51 -12.29 -4.78 -12.40
CA ASN A 51 -10.96 -5.20 -12.83
C ASN A 51 -9.97 -5.48 -11.69
N ARG A 52 -10.20 -4.96 -10.49
CA ARG A 52 -9.37 -5.19 -9.30
C ARG A 52 -9.95 -6.24 -8.35
N GLU A 53 -11.15 -6.75 -8.62
CA GLU A 53 -11.92 -7.58 -7.70
C GLU A 53 -12.40 -8.90 -8.35
N VAL A 54 -12.77 -8.88 -9.63
CA VAL A 54 -13.40 -10.00 -10.34
C VAL A 54 -12.38 -11.00 -10.93
N PRO A 55 -11.41 -10.63 -11.79
CA PRO A 55 -10.53 -11.62 -12.43
C PRO A 55 -9.62 -12.28 -11.38
N PRO A 56 -9.50 -13.62 -11.32
CA PRO A 56 -8.78 -14.28 -10.23
C PRO A 56 -7.32 -13.83 -10.13
N LEU A 57 -6.77 -13.93 -8.92
CA LEU A 57 -5.33 -13.75 -8.69
C LEU A 57 -4.59 -15.02 -9.11
N ASP A 58 -3.47 -14.85 -9.81
CA ASP A 58 -2.54 -15.93 -10.14
C ASP A 58 -1.12 -15.48 -9.77
N TYR A 59 -0.76 -15.72 -8.52
CA TYR A 59 0.55 -15.39 -7.98
C TYR A 59 1.63 -16.34 -8.49
N ASP A 60 1.27 -17.61 -8.73
CA ASP A 60 2.20 -18.65 -9.19
C ASP A 60 2.72 -18.32 -10.59
N ARG A 61 1.91 -17.69 -11.43
CA ARG A 61 2.34 -17.16 -12.73
C ARG A 61 3.48 -16.15 -12.59
N VAL A 62 3.42 -15.25 -11.61
CA VAL A 62 4.49 -14.27 -11.36
C VAL A 62 5.75 -14.97 -10.83
N ALA A 63 5.59 -15.96 -9.96
CA ALA A 63 6.70 -16.78 -9.47
C ALA A 63 7.39 -17.57 -10.61
N ARG A 64 6.62 -18.12 -11.57
CA ARG A 64 7.15 -18.75 -12.79
C ARG A 64 7.97 -17.75 -13.63
N LEU A 65 7.48 -16.52 -13.79
CA LEU A 65 8.23 -15.47 -14.49
C LEU A 65 9.58 -15.18 -13.80
N LYS A 66 9.60 -15.07 -12.46
CA LYS A 66 10.85 -14.87 -11.72
C LYS A 66 11.83 -16.02 -11.92
N ARG A 67 11.36 -17.27 -11.91
CA ARG A 67 12.22 -18.44 -12.19
C ARG A 67 12.77 -18.42 -13.62
N ARG A 68 11.99 -17.96 -14.60
CA ARG A 68 12.41 -17.83 -16.01
C ARG A 68 13.44 -16.71 -16.20
N LEU A 69 13.30 -15.61 -15.47
CA LEU A 69 14.17 -14.43 -15.55
C LEU A 69 14.91 -14.16 -14.23
N PRO A 70 15.81 -15.06 -13.78
CA PRO A 70 16.40 -14.99 -12.44
C PRO A 70 17.24 -13.73 -12.21
N ARG A 71 17.79 -13.14 -13.28
CA ARG A 71 18.62 -11.94 -13.25
C ARG A 71 17.84 -10.62 -13.32
N VAL A 72 16.54 -10.68 -13.61
CA VAL A 72 15.67 -9.49 -13.67
C VAL A 72 14.94 -9.35 -12.33
N PHE A 73 14.80 -8.12 -11.85
CA PHE A 73 13.94 -7.86 -10.69
C PHE A 73 12.49 -8.06 -11.09
N ILE A 74 11.81 -9.03 -10.47
CA ILE A 74 10.38 -9.27 -10.62
C ILE A 74 9.71 -9.02 -9.28
N GLY A 75 8.84 -8.02 -9.24
CA GLY A 75 8.02 -7.69 -8.07
C GLY A 75 6.54 -8.03 -8.32
N ILE A 76 5.83 -8.40 -7.26
CA ILE A 76 4.42 -8.81 -7.33
C ILE A 76 3.48 -7.79 -6.69
N ASN A 77 2.29 -7.64 -7.27
CA ASN A 77 1.22 -6.76 -6.79
C ASN A 77 -0.15 -7.42 -6.91
N GLY A 78 -1.11 -6.92 -6.12
CA GLY A 78 -2.53 -7.25 -6.23
C GLY A 78 -3.00 -8.16 -5.11
N GLY A 79 -4.02 -7.74 -4.36
CA GLY A 79 -4.68 -8.59 -3.35
C GLY A 79 -3.90 -8.89 -2.07
N ILE A 80 -2.67 -8.38 -1.92
CA ILE A 80 -1.85 -8.58 -0.72
C ILE A 80 -2.26 -7.57 0.35
N GLY A 81 -2.78 -8.08 1.47
CA GLY A 81 -3.43 -7.30 2.53
C GLY A 81 -2.63 -7.17 3.82
N THR A 82 -1.61 -8.00 4.05
CA THR A 82 -0.85 -8.03 5.30
C THR A 82 0.65 -8.16 5.07
N LEU A 83 1.46 -7.80 6.07
CA LEU A 83 2.91 -8.03 6.03
C LEU A 83 3.27 -9.53 6.09
N ASP A 84 2.40 -10.38 6.64
CA ASP A 84 2.59 -11.83 6.63
C ASP A 84 2.38 -12.41 5.22
N GLU A 85 1.36 -11.95 4.51
CA GLU A 85 1.19 -12.29 3.10
C GLU A 85 2.36 -11.78 2.27
N ALA A 86 2.81 -10.54 2.50
CA ALA A 86 3.98 -9.99 1.82
C ALA A 86 5.23 -10.85 2.05
N ALA A 87 5.51 -11.24 3.30
CA ALA A 87 6.64 -12.10 3.64
C ALA A 87 6.62 -13.43 2.88
N ARG A 88 5.45 -14.10 2.83
CA ARG A 88 5.28 -15.34 2.05
C ARG A 88 5.58 -15.14 0.57
N ARG A 89 5.11 -14.03 -0.02
CA ARG A 89 5.36 -13.75 -1.44
C ARG A 89 6.81 -13.44 -1.75
N LEU A 90 7.52 -12.81 -0.80
CA LEU A 90 8.95 -12.53 -0.94
C LEU A 90 9.80 -13.80 -0.99
N GLU A 91 9.26 -14.98 -0.66
CA GLU A 91 9.93 -16.26 -0.89
C GLU A 91 10.05 -16.60 -2.39
N ASP A 92 9.07 -16.16 -3.21
CA ASP A 92 8.95 -16.49 -4.62
C ASP A 92 9.48 -15.40 -5.58
N VAL A 93 9.49 -14.15 -5.14
CA VAL A 93 9.81 -12.96 -5.96
C VAL A 93 10.72 -11.98 -5.23
N ASP A 94 11.24 -10.98 -5.95
CA ASP A 94 12.23 -10.04 -5.37
C ASP A 94 11.60 -8.91 -4.57
N GLY A 95 10.32 -8.62 -4.82
CA GLY A 95 9.61 -7.55 -4.15
C GLY A 95 8.11 -7.71 -4.13
N VAL A 96 7.48 -7.03 -3.18
CA VAL A 96 6.02 -6.99 -3.03
C VAL A 96 5.57 -5.54 -3.10
N MET A 97 4.43 -5.29 -3.72
CA MET A 97 3.81 -3.98 -3.78
C MET A 97 2.45 -3.99 -3.08
N LEU A 98 2.32 -3.19 -2.01
CA LEU A 98 1.05 -2.93 -1.34
C LEU A 98 0.36 -1.70 -1.96
N GLY A 99 -0.93 -1.84 -2.27
CA GLY A 99 -1.76 -0.76 -2.83
C GLY A 99 -2.88 -0.36 -1.88
N ARG A 100 -4.12 -0.72 -2.23
CA ARG A 100 -5.34 -0.44 -1.44
C ARG A 100 -5.23 -0.75 0.05
N ALA A 101 -4.53 -1.83 0.44
CA ALA A 101 -4.35 -2.18 1.85
C ALA A 101 -3.62 -1.07 2.63
N ALA A 102 -2.49 -0.59 2.09
CA ALA A 102 -1.73 0.51 2.68
C ALA A 102 -2.51 1.83 2.66
N TYR A 103 -3.34 2.06 1.66
CA TYR A 103 -4.16 3.28 1.59
C TYR A 103 -5.34 3.27 2.58
N HIS A 104 -6.05 2.15 2.70
CA HIS A 104 -7.22 2.01 3.58
C HIS A 104 -6.85 1.78 5.04
N THR A 105 -5.70 1.15 5.29
CA THR A 105 -5.18 0.84 6.61
C THR A 105 -3.68 1.15 6.65
N PRO A 106 -3.27 2.43 6.69
CA PRO A 106 -1.86 2.84 6.69
C PRO A 106 -1.03 2.24 7.83
N ALA A 107 -1.67 1.90 8.96
CA ALA A 107 -1.03 1.26 10.11
C ALA A 107 -0.33 -0.08 9.76
N ILE A 108 -0.70 -0.75 8.66
CA ILE A 108 0.01 -1.95 8.18
C ILE A 108 1.50 -1.63 7.91
N LEU A 109 1.83 -0.40 7.54
CA LEU A 109 3.19 0.02 7.24
C LEU A 109 4.03 0.30 8.49
N ALA A 110 3.41 0.48 9.66
CA ALA A 110 4.13 0.85 10.88
C ALA A 110 5.15 -0.23 11.31
N GLY A 111 4.92 -1.49 10.96
CA GLY A 111 5.84 -2.60 11.24
C GLY A 111 6.82 -2.95 10.12
N LEU A 112 6.81 -2.21 9.01
CA LEU A 112 7.54 -2.55 7.79
C LEU A 112 9.06 -2.55 8.02
N ASP A 113 9.60 -1.45 8.56
CA ASP A 113 11.05 -1.27 8.74
C ASP A 113 11.64 -2.29 9.69
N ARG A 114 10.93 -2.60 10.77
CA ARG A 114 11.36 -3.65 11.71
C ARG A 114 11.35 -5.02 11.04
N ARG A 115 10.31 -5.33 10.28
CA ARG A 115 10.10 -6.68 9.73
C ARG A 115 11.02 -6.99 8.55
N PHE A 116 11.32 -6.01 7.70
CA PHE A 116 12.05 -6.24 6.46
C PHE A 116 13.39 -5.52 6.37
N HIS A 117 13.64 -4.51 7.21
CA HIS A 117 14.85 -3.69 7.16
C HIS A 117 15.65 -3.69 8.48
N GLY A 118 15.29 -4.53 9.44
CA GLY A 118 16.04 -4.70 10.69
C GLY A 118 16.00 -3.49 11.62
N SER A 119 15.07 -2.54 11.43
CA SER A 119 14.97 -1.36 12.30
C SER A 119 14.58 -1.76 13.73
N THR A 120 15.31 -1.20 14.70
CA THR A 120 15.00 -1.33 16.14
C THR A 120 14.09 -0.22 16.64
N GLU A 121 13.75 0.77 15.80
CA GLU A 121 12.88 1.87 16.20
C GLU A 121 11.46 1.38 16.52
N PRO A 122 10.76 2.03 17.46
CA PRO A 122 9.35 1.77 17.68
C PRO A 122 8.54 2.14 16.43
N PRO A 123 7.42 1.44 16.15
CA PRO A 123 6.50 1.86 15.11
C PRO A 123 6.01 3.29 15.40
N PRO A 124 5.73 4.11 14.35
CA PRO A 124 5.27 5.48 14.53
C PRO A 124 3.95 5.51 15.32
N ASP A 125 3.88 6.37 16.32
CA ASP A 125 2.64 6.66 17.05
C ASP A 125 1.66 7.40 16.12
N PRO A 126 0.46 6.85 15.86
CA PRO A 126 -0.54 7.53 15.03
C PRO A 126 -0.89 8.94 15.50
N ALA A 127 -0.84 9.23 16.81
CA ALA A 127 -1.09 10.59 17.30
C ALA A 127 0.02 11.55 16.89
N ALA A 128 1.29 11.15 17.05
CA ALA A 128 2.44 11.91 16.56
C ALA A 128 2.38 12.14 15.04
N VAL A 129 1.96 11.13 14.27
CA VAL A 129 1.74 11.29 12.81
C VAL A 129 0.70 12.37 12.51
N VAL A 130 -0.38 12.47 13.30
CA VAL A 130 -1.38 13.54 13.10
C VAL A 130 -0.82 14.92 13.40
N GLU A 131 0.01 15.07 14.43
CA GLU A 131 0.65 16.35 14.75
C GLU A 131 1.57 16.83 13.63
N GLU A 132 2.38 15.93 13.06
CA GLU A 132 3.20 16.23 11.87
C GLU A 132 2.33 16.60 10.66
N MET A 133 1.21 15.90 10.46
CA MET A 133 0.26 16.22 9.39
C MET A 133 -0.48 17.55 9.62
N ILE A 134 -0.67 17.99 10.87
CA ILE A 134 -1.17 19.33 11.21
C ILE A 134 -0.15 20.38 10.80
N ALA A 135 1.13 20.19 11.12
CA ALA A 135 2.20 21.09 10.71
C ALA A 135 2.29 21.20 9.19
N TYR A 136 2.27 20.07 8.48
CA TYR A 136 2.20 20.01 7.03
C TYR A 136 0.98 20.74 6.47
N ALA A 137 -0.20 20.51 7.05
CA ALA A 137 -1.44 21.15 6.61
C ALA A 137 -1.38 22.67 6.76
N ARG A 138 -0.79 23.23 7.83
CA ARG A 138 -0.60 24.68 7.97
C ARG A 138 0.18 25.27 6.79
N VAL A 139 1.29 24.63 6.42
CA VAL A 139 2.14 25.06 5.29
C VAL A 139 1.35 25.01 3.98
N MET A 140 0.58 23.95 3.75
CA MET A 140 -0.16 23.78 2.51
C MET A 140 -1.37 24.72 2.41
N LEU A 141 -2.08 24.98 3.50
CA LEU A 141 -3.16 25.97 3.54
C LEU A 141 -2.64 27.37 3.24
N ALA A 142 -1.46 27.75 3.77
CA ALA A 142 -0.82 29.02 3.45
C ALA A 142 -0.45 29.15 1.95
N ARG A 143 -0.33 28.03 1.23
CA ARG A 143 -0.11 27.96 -0.22
C ARG A 143 -1.42 27.86 -1.03
N GLY A 144 -2.59 28.01 -0.38
CA GLY A 144 -3.89 27.95 -1.03
C GLY A 144 -4.44 26.54 -1.26
N ALA A 145 -3.84 25.49 -0.67
CA ALA A 145 -4.44 24.17 -0.69
C ALA A 145 -5.72 24.14 0.17
N ARG A 146 -6.62 23.19 -0.12
CA ARG A 146 -7.79 22.92 0.71
C ARG A 146 -7.49 21.78 1.68
N LEU A 147 -7.94 21.91 2.93
CA LEU A 147 -7.72 20.89 3.95
C LEU A 147 -8.22 19.49 3.51
N HIS A 148 -9.37 19.42 2.85
CA HIS A 148 -9.92 18.17 2.32
C HIS A 148 -8.94 17.38 1.44
N HIS A 149 -8.11 18.05 0.63
CA HIS A 149 -7.15 17.39 -0.25
C HIS A 149 -6.05 16.65 0.53
N ILE A 150 -5.84 17.01 1.79
CA ILE A 150 -4.90 16.36 2.70
C ILE A 150 -5.65 15.29 3.50
N THR A 151 -6.73 15.69 4.18
CA THR A 151 -7.40 14.82 5.18
C THR A 151 -8.11 13.62 4.56
N ARG A 152 -8.51 13.68 3.28
CA ARG A 152 -9.08 12.52 2.57
C ARG A 152 -8.13 11.31 2.51
N HIS A 153 -6.82 11.55 2.62
CA HIS A 153 -5.78 10.52 2.64
C HIS A 153 -5.47 10.00 4.05
N MET A 154 -6.08 10.60 5.09
CA MET A 154 -5.86 10.24 6.50
C MET A 154 -7.04 9.47 7.11
N LEU A 155 -8.11 9.23 6.33
CA LEU A 155 -9.34 8.60 6.83
C LEU A 155 -9.12 7.19 7.41
N GLY A 156 -8.15 6.46 6.86
CA GLY A 156 -7.79 5.11 7.28
C GLY A 156 -6.81 5.03 8.46
N LEU A 157 -6.24 6.14 8.91
CA LEU A 157 -5.12 6.15 9.86
C LEU A 157 -5.42 5.38 11.15
N PHE A 158 -6.63 5.57 11.70
CA PHE A 158 -7.09 4.91 12.93
C PHE A 158 -7.98 3.70 12.65
N HIS A 159 -7.84 3.02 11.51
CA HIS A 159 -8.63 1.81 11.22
C HIS A 159 -8.51 0.79 12.36
N GLY A 160 -9.63 0.26 12.84
CA GLY A 160 -9.66 -0.70 13.96
C GLY A 160 -9.57 -0.09 15.36
N HIS A 161 -9.27 1.20 15.51
CA HIS A 161 -9.22 1.86 16.82
C HIS A 161 -10.60 2.26 17.36
N ALA A 162 -10.71 2.35 18.69
CA ALA A 162 -11.81 3.07 19.33
C ALA A 162 -11.83 4.52 18.81
N GLY A 163 -13.02 5.07 18.52
CA GLY A 163 -13.15 6.42 17.95
C GLY A 163 -12.90 6.54 16.44
N ALA A 164 -12.47 5.48 15.73
CA ALA A 164 -12.20 5.52 14.27
C ALA A 164 -13.38 6.01 13.41
N ARG A 165 -14.61 5.67 13.81
CA ARG A 165 -15.83 6.17 13.14
C ARG A 165 -15.98 7.68 13.34
N ARG A 166 -15.68 8.18 14.54
CA ARG A 166 -15.76 9.60 14.88
C ARG A 166 -14.66 10.39 14.16
N TRP A 167 -13.43 9.86 14.14
CA TRP A 167 -12.33 10.38 13.31
C TRP A 167 -12.76 10.61 11.86
N ARG A 168 -13.22 9.56 11.18
CA ARG A 168 -13.67 9.64 9.78
C ARG A 168 -14.80 10.64 9.60
N ARG A 169 -15.78 10.66 10.50
CA ARG A 169 -16.91 11.59 10.42
C ARG A 169 -16.45 13.04 10.51
N ILE A 170 -15.61 13.37 11.50
CA ILE A 170 -15.10 14.74 11.69
C ILE A 170 -14.31 15.19 10.47
N LEU A 171 -13.42 14.35 9.93
CA LEU A 171 -12.65 14.73 8.75
C LEU A 171 -13.52 14.88 7.49
N SER A 172 -14.43 13.94 7.23
CA SER A 172 -15.27 13.98 6.03
C SER A 172 -16.22 15.17 6.00
N THR A 173 -16.73 15.63 7.15
CA THR A 173 -17.64 16.78 7.21
C THR A 173 -16.92 18.09 7.49
N GLY A 174 -15.99 18.08 8.46
CA GLY A 174 -15.31 19.29 8.94
C GLY A 174 -14.28 19.83 7.98
N ALA A 175 -13.65 18.99 7.14
CA ALA A 175 -12.65 19.45 6.18
C ALA A 175 -13.26 19.83 4.81
N ALA A 176 -14.55 19.58 4.58
CA ALA A 176 -15.21 19.85 3.31
C ALA A 176 -15.32 21.36 2.95
N PRO A 177 -15.60 22.28 3.90
CA PRO A 177 -15.62 23.72 3.62
C PRO A 177 -14.31 24.24 3.03
N THR A 178 -14.37 25.34 2.26
CA THR A 178 -13.19 25.95 1.62
C THR A 178 -12.26 26.64 2.61
N ASP A 179 -12.80 27.08 3.73
CA ASP A 179 -12.15 27.81 4.82
C ASP A 179 -11.78 26.91 6.01
N ALA A 180 -11.98 25.59 5.90
CA ALA A 180 -11.64 24.65 6.96
C ALA A 180 -10.14 24.68 7.29
N GLY A 181 -9.81 24.87 8.58
CA GLY A 181 -8.45 24.92 9.09
C GLY A 181 -8.04 23.66 9.86
N VAL A 182 -6.77 23.66 10.29
CA VAL A 182 -6.15 22.49 10.94
C VAL A 182 -6.78 22.11 12.28
N GLU A 183 -7.59 22.99 12.89
CA GLU A 183 -8.40 22.70 14.06
C GLU A 183 -9.33 21.50 13.86
N VAL A 184 -9.74 21.20 12.63
CA VAL A 184 -10.51 20.00 12.29
C VAL A 184 -9.70 18.72 12.55
N LEU A 185 -8.41 18.72 12.22
CA LEU A 185 -7.51 17.59 12.49
C LEU A 185 -7.29 17.43 13.99
N ALA A 186 -7.04 18.52 14.71
CA ALA A 186 -6.89 18.49 16.17
C ALA A 186 -8.15 17.96 16.87
N ALA A 187 -9.33 18.42 16.45
CA ALA A 187 -10.61 17.93 16.98
C ALA A 187 -10.85 16.44 16.67
N ALA A 188 -10.43 15.99 15.48
CA ALA A 188 -10.50 14.59 15.11
C ALA A 188 -9.56 13.72 15.97
N LEU A 189 -8.33 14.19 16.23
CA LEU A 189 -7.35 13.49 17.06
C LEU A 189 -7.85 13.34 18.51
N ALA A 190 -8.33 14.43 19.11
CA ALA A 190 -8.91 14.42 20.44
C ALA A 190 -10.09 13.44 20.56
N ALA A 191 -10.85 13.25 19.48
CA ALA A 191 -11.95 12.30 19.43
C ALA A 191 -11.53 10.82 19.44
N VAL A 192 -10.27 10.53 19.12
CA VAL A 192 -9.69 9.19 19.18
C VAL A 192 -8.91 9.00 20.49
N VAL A 193 -8.07 9.96 20.88
CA VAL A 193 -7.28 9.88 22.12
C VAL A 193 -8.16 9.87 23.37
N GLY A 194 -9.29 10.59 23.36
CA GLY A 194 -10.28 10.56 24.44
C GLY A 194 -11.16 9.30 24.48
N ALA A 195 -11.04 8.40 23.49
CA ALA A 195 -11.71 7.11 23.46
C ALA A 195 -10.68 6.04 23.88
N SER A 196 -10.73 5.60 25.13
CA SER A 196 -9.78 4.64 25.73
C SER A 196 -9.46 3.46 24.78
N PRO A 197 -8.20 3.00 24.66
CA PRO A 197 -7.87 1.83 23.85
C PRO A 197 -8.54 0.59 24.43
N LEU A 198 -9.20 -0.22 23.60
CA LEU A 198 -9.49 -1.61 23.96
C LEU A 198 -8.23 -2.42 23.68
N ASP A 199 -7.73 -3.11 24.70
CA ASP A 199 -6.57 -4.01 24.64
C ASP A 199 -6.63 -4.97 23.45
N GLY A 200 -5.71 -4.80 22.50
CA GLY A 200 -5.39 -5.76 21.45
C GLY A 200 -3.97 -6.24 21.65
N GLY A 201 -3.81 -7.28 22.47
CA GLY A 201 -2.52 -7.79 22.92
C GLY A 201 -1.51 -8.04 21.81
N ALA A 202 -0.31 -7.48 21.99
CA ALA A 202 0.88 -7.91 21.28
C ALA A 202 1.21 -9.36 21.68
N ARG A 203 1.03 -10.30 20.75
CA ARG A 203 1.72 -11.59 20.85
C ARG A 203 3.03 -11.46 20.10
N GLY A 204 4.13 -11.51 20.85
CA GLY A 204 5.47 -11.53 20.31
C GLY A 204 5.72 -12.75 19.45
N PHE A 205 6.63 -12.63 18.49
CA PHE A 205 7.24 -13.76 17.80
C PHE A 205 8.67 -13.43 17.39
N ASP A 206 9.50 -14.46 17.51
CA ASP A 206 10.95 -14.51 17.39
C ASP A 206 11.51 -14.02 16.05
N ALA A 207 12.72 -13.47 16.15
CA ALA A 207 13.57 -13.10 15.04
C ALA A 207 14.11 -14.34 14.31
N ALA A 208 14.01 -14.32 12.99
CA ALA A 208 14.82 -15.17 12.12
C ALA A 208 15.60 -14.28 11.15
N ASP A 209 16.92 -14.44 11.21
CA ASP A 209 17.94 -13.89 10.32
C ASP A 209 17.84 -14.52 8.92
N SER A 210 17.98 -13.71 7.87
CA SER A 210 18.85 -14.04 6.73
C SER A 210 18.85 -12.89 5.71
N GLY A 211 20.06 -12.36 5.48
CA GLY A 211 20.35 -11.35 4.48
C GLY A 211 19.93 -11.76 3.05
N ARG A 212 19.06 -10.94 2.48
CA ARG A 212 18.98 -10.56 1.06
C ARG A 212 18.17 -9.28 1.00
N ASP A 213 18.67 -8.28 0.28
CA ASP A 213 18.00 -6.98 0.13
C ASP A 213 16.71 -7.16 -0.70
N ARG A 214 15.63 -7.55 -0.03
CA ARG A 214 14.30 -7.81 -0.60
C ARG A 214 13.43 -6.59 -0.34
N GLY A 215 12.96 -5.96 -1.41
CA GLY A 215 12.26 -4.67 -1.33
C GLY A 215 10.75 -4.83 -1.17
N LEU A 216 10.18 -4.33 -0.07
CA LEU A 216 8.75 -4.06 0.01
C LEU A 216 8.50 -2.63 -0.49
N LEU A 217 7.81 -2.49 -1.62
CA LEU A 217 7.43 -1.18 -2.17
C LEU A 217 5.99 -0.86 -1.77
N VAL A 218 5.74 0.36 -1.34
CA VAL A 218 4.37 0.85 -1.11
C VAL A 218 4.00 1.76 -2.28
N ALA A 219 2.91 1.43 -2.99
CA ALA A 219 2.37 2.28 -4.04
C ALA A 219 1.03 2.87 -3.59
N ALA A 220 0.94 4.19 -3.48
CA ALA A 220 -0.34 4.86 -3.34
C ALA A 220 -1.11 4.71 -4.66
N SER A 221 -2.26 4.02 -4.61
CA SER A 221 -3.18 3.83 -5.76
C SER A 221 -4.44 4.63 -5.60
#